data_AF-A0A5S3SFL6-F1
#
_entry.id   AF-A0A5S3SFL6-F1
#
_cell.length_a   1.000
_cell.length_b   1.000
_cell.length_c   1.000
_cell.angle_alpha   90.00
_cell.angle_beta   90.00
_cell.angle_gamma   90.00
#
_symmetry.space_group_name_H-M   'P 1'
#
loop_
_entity.id
_entity.type
_entity.pdbx_description
1 polymer ?
#
loop_
_entity_poly.entity_id
_entity_poly.type
_entity_poly.pdbx_seq_one_letter_code
_entity_poly.pdbx_strand_id
1 'polypeptide(L)'
;MRPRGNRVSQLQITNAGLDYRNAVFAGDEVQNITHFAFANIDGQDESAPIDPNTLIPENIVHTEPVKAVSRIDGNAIVMSAVMGYDVGDFDYNWYGAIATKANNEQILIAVVTTALQSKTKTTGEVYGNYSSKSIVWRSQNIAAQLNITLSALPWQVQVGEFVSAAEFAAHDHSQYLEKTAFNTLLPFVTQPNISLFNRHNIKDSNEYIAPLLGLDDAELQNNDWFSVRASYGQPVIKQANTDAAKFKRLADGAIDTQVTIVADDKNERVFVYNVTDNVWEF
;
A
#
# COMPACT_ATOMS: atom_id res chain seq x y z
N MET A 1 34.63 -15.04 -22.14
CA MET A 1 33.55 -15.02 -21.12
C MET A 1 34.10 -14.35 -19.88
N ARG A 2 33.67 -13.12 -19.55
CA ARG A 2 34.03 -12.51 -18.26
C ARG A 2 33.21 -13.21 -17.17
N PRO A 3 33.79 -13.61 -16.03
CA PRO A 3 33.02 -14.21 -14.96
C PRO A 3 32.01 -13.18 -14.45
N ARG A 4 30.76 -13.60 -14.25
CA ARG A 4 29.76 -12.80 -13.52
C ARG A 4 30.19 -12.75 -12.06
N GLY A 5 31.11 -11.82 -11.75
CA GLY A 5 31.39 -11.42 -10.39
C GLY A 5 30.10 -10.94 -9.74
N ASN A 6 29.82 -11.45 -8.55
CA ASN A 6 28.71 -11.05 -7.72
C ASN A 6 28.82 -9.52 -7.57
N ARG A 7 27.94 -8.73 -8.21
CA ARG A 7 27.97 -7.26 -8.10
C ARG A 7 27.44 -6.88 -6.72
N VAL A 8 28.29 -7.00 -5.71
CA VAL A 8 27.95 -6.63 -4.34
C VAL A 8 28.04 -5.11 -4.25
N SER A 9 26.96 -4.46 -3.86
CA SER A 9 27.02 -3.09 -3.37
C SER A 9 27.05 -3.16 -1.85
N GLN A 10 27.95 -2.43 -1.21
CA GLN A 10 28.06 -2.40 0.24
C GLN A 10 27.50 -1.11 0.78
N LEU A 11 26.81 -1.19 1.91
CA LEU A 11 26.22 -0.04 2.60
C LEU A 11 26.80 0.01 4.01
N GLN A 12 27.25 1.20 4.42
CA GLN A 12 27.69 1.49 5.77
C GLN A 12 27.01 2.76 6.28
N ILE A 13 26.43 2.68 7.47
CA ILE A 13 26.03 3.87 8.25
C ILE A 13 27.28 4.38 8.96
N THR A 14 27.63 5.65 8.82
CA THR A 14 28.85 6.19 9.41
C THR A 14 28.68 6.46 10.91
N ASN A 15 29.77 6.54 11.65
CA ASN A 15 29.75 6.98 13.04
C ASN A 15 29.19 8.41 13.17
N ALA A 16 29.58 9.31 12.26
CA ALA A 16 29.05 10.67 12.20
C ALA A 16 27.51 10.68 11.97
N GLY A 17 26.99 9.75 11.19
CA GLY A 17 25.54 9.55 11.01
C GLY A 17 24.85 9.07 12.28
N LEU A 18 25.45 8.12 13.00
CA LEU A 18 24.93 7.67 14.30
C LEU A 18 24.90 8.80 15.33
N ASP A 19 25.97 9.60 15.40
CA ASP A 19 26.08 10.76 16.30
C ASP A 19 25.05 11.83 15.96
N TYR A 20 24.88 12.13 14.67
CA TYR A 20 23.86 13.04 14.18
C TYR A 20 22.45 12.62 14.62
N ARG A 21 22.09 11.33 14.46
CA ARG A 21 20.80 10.82 14.94
C ARG A 21 20.64 10.98 16.45
N ASN A 22 21.69 10.71 17.23
CA ASN A 22 21.63 10.87 18.68
C ASN A 22 21.38 12.33 19.07
N ALA A 23 22.03 13.28 18.38
CA ALA A 23 21.82 14.72 18.57
C ALA A 23 20.40 15.16 18.19
N VAL A 24 19.86 14.65 17.07
CA VAL A 24 18.46 14.91 16.67
C VAL A 24 17.48 14.39 17.72
N PHE A 25 17.71 13.18 18.25
CA PHE A 25 16.86 12.60 19.29
C PHE A 25 16.93 13.36 20.61
N ALA A 26 18.11 13.85 20.99
CA ALA A 26 18.29 14.68 22.17
C ALA A 26 17.63 16.08 22.04
N GLY A 27 17.27 16.49 20.81
CA GLY A 27 16.77 17.82 20.51
C GLY A 27 17.88 18.86 20.31
N ASP A 28 19.14 18.43 20.24
CA ASP A 28 20.31 19.29 20.04
C ASP A 28 20.47 19.71 18.56
N GLU A 29 19.91 18.92 17.63
CA GLU A 29 19.99 19.15 16.19
C GLU A 29 18.63 18.98 15.52
N VAL A 30 18.39 19.72 14.44
CA VAL A 30 17.18 19.56 13.64
C VAL A 30 17.39 18.47 12.60
N GLN A 31 16.41 17.58 12.43
CA GLN A 31 16.44 16.62 11.33
C GLN A 31 16.45 17.33 9.97
N ASN A 32 17.51 17.15 9.19
CA ASN A 32 17.71 17.79 7.91
C ASN A 32 18.64 16.96 7.00
N ILE A 33 18.18 15.79 6.58
CA ILE A 33 18.86 14.98 5.56
C ILE A 33 18.50 15.56 4.20
N THR A 34 19.43 16.27 3.57
CA THR A 34 19.14 17.23 2.49
C THR A 34 19.33 16.64 1.09
N HIS A 35 20.43 15.94 0.87
CA HIS A 35 20.81 15.50 -0.47
C HIS A 35 21.65 14.23 -0.46
N PHE A 36 21.76 13.61 -1.63
CA PHE A 36 22.73 12.61 -1.97
C PHE A 36 23.89 13.26 -2.71
N ALA A 37 25.10 12.77 -2.47
CA ALA A 37 26.26 13.08 -3.30
C ALA A 37 26.75 11.81 -4.00
N PHE A 38 27.31 11.99 -5.19
CA PHE A 38 27.84 10.93 -6.05
C PHE A 38 29.29 11.22 -6.39
N ALA A 39 30.15 10.20 -6.34
CA ALA A 39 31.56 10.34 -6.66
C ALA A 39 32.06 9.15 -7.49
N ASN A 40 33.13 9.40 -8.26
CA ASN A 40 33.89 8.37 -8.95
C ASN A 40 35.28 8.27 -8.32
N ILE A 41 35.46 7.31 -7.43
CA ILE A 41 36.71 7.07 -6.72
C ILE A 41 37.56 6.09 -7.52
N ASP A 42 38.72 6.54 -8.00
CA ASP A 42 39.60 5.71 -8.80
C ASP A 42 40.12 4.50 -8.00
N GLY A 43 40.17 3.33 -8.65
CA GLY A 43 40.62 2.09 -8.04
C GLY A 43 39.79 1.56 -6.87
N GLN A 44 38.59 2.10 -6.61
CA GLN A 44 37.74 1.65 -5.51
C GLN A 44 37.29 0.19 -5.69
N ASP A 45 37.58 -0.64 -4.69
CA ASP A 45 37.07 -2.02 -4.61
C ASP A 45 35.63 -2.02 -4.05
N GLU A 46 34.68 -2.40 -4.90
CA GLU A 46 33.26 -2.53 -4.56
C GLU A 46 32.96 -3.61 -3.49
N SER A 47 33.90 -4.52 -3.25
CA SER A 47 33.79 -5.61 -2.27
C SER A 47 34.52 -5.34 -0.96
N ALA A 48 35.32 -4.27 -0.88
CA ALA A 48 36.05 -3.90 0.32
C ALA A 48 35.09 -3.28 1.36
N PRO A 49 35.20 -3.68 2.65
CA PRO A 49 34.46 -3.07 3.74
C PRO A 49 34.66 -1.55 3.75
N ILE A 50 33.57 -0.82 4.00
CA ILE A 50 33.62 0.64 4.08
C ILE A 50 33.98 1.05 5.51
N ASP A 51 34.96 1.95 5.66
CA ASP A 51 35.32 2.53 6.96
C ASP A 51 34.12 3.33 7.54
N PRO A 52 33.61 2.99 8.74
CA PRO A 52 32.54 3.76 9.39
C PRO A 52 32.89 5.23 9.67
N ASN A 53 34.16 5.62 9.66
CA ASN A 53 34.61 7.00 9.83
C ASN A 53 34.95 7.70 8.50
N THR A 54 34.57 7.11 7.37
CA THR A 54 34.81 7.73 6.06
C THR A 54 34.15 9.10 5.98
N LEU A 55 34.79 9.99 5.23
CA LEU A 55 34.37 11.37 5.02
C LEU A 55 33.75 11.53 3.64
N ILE A 56 33.09 12.67 3.39
CA ILE A 56 32.61 13.04 2.06
C ILE A 56 33.84 13.19 1.15
N PRO A 57 33.92 12.48 0.01
CA PRO A 57 35.02 12.65 -0.93
C PRO A 57 35.07 14.06 -1.51
N GLU A 58 36.25 14.56 -1.85
CA GLU A 58 36.42 15.88 -2.46
C GLU A 58 35.91 15.92 -3.92
N ASN A 59 35.93 14.78 -4.61
CA ASN A 59 35.62 14.64 -6.04
C ASN A 59 34.15 14.23 -6.29
N ILE A 60 33.22 15.04 -5.79
CA ILE A 60 31.79 14.86 -6.07
C ILE A 60 31.50 15.21 -7.54
N VAL A 61 30.92 14.26 -8.28
CA VAL A 61 30.53 14.42 -9.68
C VAL A 61 29.09 14.93 -9.84
N HIS A 62 28.22 14.68 -8.86
CA HIS A 62 26.84 15.12 -8.86
C HIS A 62 26.26 15.18 -7.45
N THR A 63 25.29 16.06 -7.24
CA THR A 63 24.46 16.07 -6.03
C THR A 63 22.99 16.08 -6.40
N GLU A 64 22.19 15.31 -5.70
CA GLU A 64 20.75 15.17 -5.96
C GLU A 64 19.98 15.38 -4.66
N PRO A 65 19.00 16.29 -4.60
CA PRO A 65 18.17 16.46 -3.41
C PRO A 65 17.50 15.14 -2.98
N VAL A 66 17.33 14.96 -1.67
CA VAL A 66 16.53 13.84 -1.16
C VAL A 66 15.11 14.02 -1.66
N LYS A 67 14.61 13.03 -2.40
CA LYS A 67 13.23 13.02 -2.90
C LYS A 67 12.25 12.69 -1.79
N ALA A 68 12.62 11.73 -0.95
CA ALA A 68 11.84 11.35 0.23
C ALA A 68 12.70 10.64 1.26
N VAL A 69 12.36 10.87 2.53
CA VAL A 69 12.71 10.02 3.66
C VAL A 69 11.42 9.38 4.14
N SER A 70 11.39 8.06 4.23
CA SER A 70 10.17 7.31 4.51
C SER A 70 10.42 6.21 5.52
N ARG A 71 9.43 5.99 6.38
CA ARG A 71 9.44 4.87 7.31
C ARG A 71 9.14 3.57 6.56
N ILE A 72 9.97 2.53 6.77
CA ILE A 72 9.64 1.15 6.39
C ILE A 72 8.89 0.49 7.56
N ASP A 73 9.46 0.57 8.75
CA ASP A 73 8.86 0.12 10.01
C ASP A 73 9.37 0.99 11.19
N GLY A 74 9.05 0.66 12.44
CA GLY A 74 9.54 1.46 13.59
C GLY A 74 11.08 1.51 13.72
N ASN A 75 11.76 0.48 13.20
CA ASN A 75 13.19 0.23 13.32
C ASN A 75 13.94 0.41 11.98
N ALA A 76 13.29 0.91 10.94
CA ALA A 76 13.89 1.08 9.63
C ALA A 76 13.29 2.27 8.88
N ILE A 77 14.17 3.10 8.31
CA ILE A 77 13.80 4.16 7.36
C ILE A 77 14.53 3.95 6.03
N VAL A 78 13.99 4.54 4.96
CA VAL A 78 14.62 4.64 3.65
C VAL A 78 14.78 6.11 3.26
N MET A 79 15.98 6.45 2.78
CA MET A 79 16.27 7.74 2.15
C MET A 79 16.41 7.49 0.65
N SER A 80 15.79 8.32 -0.18
CA SER A 80 15.77 8.13 -1.62
C SER A 80 16.07 9.39 -2.41
N ALA A 81 16.72 9.23 -3.56
CA ALA A 81 16.98 10.26 -4.55
C ALA A 81 16.68 9.72 -5.95
N VAL A 82 16.24 10.60 -6.85
CA VAL A 82 15.81 10.26 -8.20
C VAL A 82 16.49 11.19 -9.19
N MET A 83 17.26 10.62 -10.12
CA MET A 83 17.89 11.34 -11.22
C MET A 83 17.14 11.02 -12.52
N GLY A 84 16.53 12.06 -13.10
CA GLY A 84 15.76 12.00 -14.33
C GLY A 84 16.59 11.83 -15.60
N TYR A 85 15.91 11.87 -16.75
CA TYR A 85 16.53 11.76 -18.08
C TYR A 85 17.32 13.00 -18.50
N ASP A 86 17.18 14.10 -17.76
CA ASP A 86 17.80 15.41 -17.97
C ASP A 86 19.14 15.58 -17.20
N VAL A 87 19.48 14.60 -16.36
CA VAL A 87 20.69 14.55 -15.52
C VAL A 87 21.74 13.61 -16.12
N GLY A 88 23.02 14.00 -16.10
CA GLY A 88 24.15 13.32 -16.76
C GLY A 88 25.02 14.32 -17.55
N ASP A 89 26.15 13.93 -18.14
CA ASP A 89 26.78 12.60 -18.16
C ASP A 89 27.88 12.49 -17.10
N PHE A 90 27.89 11.40 -16.33
CA PHE A 90 28.95 11.12 -15.37
C PHE A 90 28.96 9.64 -14.98
N ASP A 91 30.12 9.18 -14.53
CA ASP A 91 30.28 7.88 -13.90
C ASP A 91 30.39 8.04 -12.38
N TYR A 92 29.94 7.03 -11.64
CA TYR A 92 30.05 6.98 -10.19
C TYR A 92 30.14 5.53 -9.70
N ASN A 93 30.89 5.32 -8.63
CA ASN A 93 31.00 4.05 -7.90
C ASN A 93 30.80 4.25 -6.38
N TRP A 94 30.58 5.49 -5.96
CA TRP A 94 30.30 5.90 -4.60
C TRP A 94 29.08 6.81 -4.58
N TYR A 95 28.19 6.63 -3.60
CA TYR A 95 27.18 7.62 -3.28
C TYR A 95 26.83 7.62 -1.79
N GLY A 96 26.49 8.78 -1.24
CA GLY A 96 26.19 8.92 0.18
C GLY A 96 25.02 9.87 0.44
N ALA A 97 24.29 9.61 1.53
CA ALA A 97 23.26 10.51 2.03
C ALA A 97 23.88 11.52 3.01
N ILE A 98 23.58 12.80 2.84
CA ILE A 98 24.17 13.90 3.60
C ILE A 98 23.07 14.67 4.33
N ALA A 99 23.33 14.96 5.60
CA ALA A 99 22.58 15.96 6.36
C ALA A 99 23.32 17.30 6.36
N THR A 100 22.58 18.39 6.37
CA THR A 100 23.14 19.74 6.46
C THR A 100 22.62 20.40 7.73
N LYS A 101 23.50 20.71 8.65
CA LYS A 101 23.15 21.40 9.90
C LYS A 101 22.84 22.87 9.64
N ALA A 102 22.26 23.56 10.63
CA ALA A 102 21.95 24.98 10.55
C ALA A 102 23.17 25.89 10.30
N ASN A 103 24.36 25.45 10.71
CA ASN A 103 25.63 26.14 10.48
C ASN A 103 26.28 25.83 9.10
N ASN A 104 25.56 25.15 8.20
CA ASN A 104 26.02 24.64 6.90
C ASN A 104 27.06 23.52 6.94
N GLU A 105 27.35 22.97 8.12
CA GLU A 105 28.19 21.78 8.24
C GLU A 105 27.47 20.57 7.61
N GLN A 106 28.20 19.82 6.79
CA GLN A 106 27.69 18.64 6.11
C GLN A 106 28.14 17.38 6.85
N ILE A 107 27.17 16.52 7.18
CA ILE A 107 27.40 15.24 7.83
C ILE A 107 27.06 14.12 6.87
N LEU A 108 28.04 13.27 6.58
CA LEU A 108 27.81 12.03 5.85
C LEU A 108 27.06 11.07 6.77
N ILE A 109 25.81 10.75 6.45
CA ILE A 109 24.97 9.84 7.25
C ILE A 109 25.29 8.38 6.92
N ALA A 110 25.37 8.09 5.63
CA ALA A 110 25.52 6.73 5.12
C ALA A 110 26.18 6.78 3.75
N VAL A 111 26.89 5.71 3.43
CA VAL A 111 27.68 5.57 2.22
C VAL A 111 27.40 4.22 1.58
N VAL A 112 27.31 4.22 0.26
CA VAL A 112 27.25 3.03 -0.57
C VAL A 112 28.39 3.02 -1.56
N THR A 113 29.07 1.89 -1.63
CA THR A 113 30.08 1.59 -2.64
C THR A 113 29.53 0.51 -3.57
N THR A 114 29.79 0.66 -4.86
CA THR A 114 29.21 -0.20 -5.90
C THR A 114 30.14 -0.30 -7.09
N ALA A 115 29.90 -1.25 -7.98
CA ALA A 115 30.59 -1.31 -9.26
C ALA A 115 30.31 -0.03 -10.06
N LEU A 116 31.28 0.42 -10.87
CA LEU A 116 31.14 1.64 -11.69
C LEU A 116 29.80 1.66 -12.46
N GLN A 117 29.03 2.72 -12.25
CA GLN A 117 27.75 3.01 -12.89
C GLN A 117 27.87 4.27 -13.74
N SER A 118 27.11 4.34 -14.82
CA SER A 118 27.07 5.51 -15.71
C SER A 118 25.68 6.14 -15.71
N LYS A 119 25.61 7.45 -15.45
CA LYS A 119 24.41 8.27 -15.67
C LYS A 119 24.57 8.96 -17.02
N THR A 120 23.60 8.78 -17.92
CA THR A 120 23.58 9.46 -19.21
C THR A 120 22.36 10.36 -19.35
N LYS A 121 22.58 11.55 -19.91
CA LYS A 121 21.55 12.56 -20.19
C LYS A 121 20.98 12.36 -21.59
N THR A 122 19.69 12.63 -21.73
CA THR A 122 19.03 12.65 -23.05
C THR A 122 19.48 13.86 -23.84
N THR A 123 20.01 13.64 -25.04
CA THR A 123 20.48 14.68 -25.96
C THR A 123 19.91 14.45 -27.35
N GLY A 124 18.97 15.31 -27.76
CA GLY A 124 18.27 15.14 -29.04
C GLY A 124 17.56 13.78 -29.13
N GLU A 125 17.95 12.97 -30.12
CA GLU A 125 17.41 11.62 -30.35
C GLU A 125 18.13 10.52 -29.54
N VAL A 126 19.21 10.87 -28.82
CA VAL A 126 19.93 9.93 -27.95
C VAL A 126 19.29 9.95 -26.57
N TYR A 127 18.51 8.92 -26.26
CA TYR A 127 17.87 8.76 -24.96
C TYR A 127 18.89 8.40 -23.86
N GLY A 128 18.89 9.20 -22.80
CA GLY A 128 19.63 8.92 -21.58
C GLY A 128 18.94 7.86 -20.73
N ASN A 129 19.39 7.70 -19.49
CA ASN A 129 18.80 6.77 -18.54
C ASN A 129 18.10 7.46 -17.36
N TYR A 130 17.29 6.72 -16.63
CA TYR A 130 16.68 7.14 -15.36
C TYR A 130 17.31 6.34 -14.22
N SER A 131 17.56 6.96 -13.07
CA SER A 131 18.17 6.27 -11.94
C SER A 131 17.52 6.66 -10.62
N SER A 132 17.13 5.67 -9.83
CA SER A 132 16.64 5.84 -8.46
C SER A 132 17.62 5.17 -7.51
N LYS A 133 17.97 5.88 -6.42
CA LYS A 133 18.86 5.38 -5.38
C LYS A 133 18.17 5.43 -4.03
N SER A 134 18.45 4.42 -3.23
CA SER A 134 17.88 4.30 -1.89
C SER A 134 18.92 3.77 -0.91
N ILE A 135 18.89 4.31 0.30
CA ILE A 135 19.68 3.83 1.44
C ILE A 135 18.70 3.46 2.55
N VAL A 136 18.81 2.24 3.05
CA VAL A 136 18.00 1.75 4.17
C VAL A 136 18.82 1.82 5.45
N TRP A 137 18.34 2.59 6.43
CA TRP A 137 18.96 2.64 7.74
C TRP A 137 18.10 1.89 8.75
N ARG A 138 18.65 0.77 9.25
CA ARG A 138 18.03 -0.03 10.31
C ARG A 138 18.65 0.29 11.67
N SER A 139 17.83 0.70 12.62
CA SER A 139 18.20 0.84 14.02
C SER A 139 16.95 0.88 14.91
N GLN A 140 17.07 0.46 16.17
CA GLN A 140 15.92 0.40 17.08
C GLN A 140 15.26 1.78 17.24
N ASN A 141 13.94 1.83 17.03
CA ASN A 141 13.10 3.03 17.14
C ASN A 141 13.54 4.21 16.27
N ILE A 142 14.31 3.98 15.20
CA ILE A 142 14.89 5.06 14.40
C ILE A 142 13.85 6.00 13.79
N ALA A 143 12.67 5.49 13.42
CA ALA A 143 11.61 6.33 12.86
C ALA A 143 11.12 7.37 13.88
N ALA A 144 10.97 6.98 15.14
CA ALA A 144 10.61 7.89 16.22
C ALA A 144 11.77 8.83 16.57
N GLN A 145 13.00 8.31 16.64
CA GLN A 145 14.18 9.10 16.99
C GLN A 145 14.47 10.23 16.00
N LEU A 146 14.20 9.97 14.73
CA LEU A 146 14.36 10.93 13.65
C LEU A 146 13.06 11.68 13.34
N ASN A 147 12.00 11.55 14.15
CA ASN A 147 10.70 12.17 13.90
C ASN A 147 10.14 11.95 12.46
N ILE A 148 10.43 10.78 11.87
CA ILE A 148 9.90 10.39 10.56
C ILE A 148 8.49 9.84 10.75
N THR A 149 7.51 10.70 10.50
CA THR A 149 6.08 10.38 10.60
C THR A 149 5.50 9.85 9.28
N LEU A 150 6.13 10.17 8.14
CA LEU A 150 5.68 9.75 6.82
C LEU A 150 6.07 8.28 6.52
N SER A 151 5.08 7.41 6.50
CA SER A 151 5.21 6.03 6.02
C SER A 151 5.06 6.00 4.48
N ALA A 152 6.16 6.22 3.77
CA ALA A 152 6.26 6.13 2.30
C ALA A 152 5.45 7.16 1.47
N LEU A 153 5.85 7.33 0.21
CA LEU A 153 5.18 8.17 -0.78
C LEU A 153 4.01 7.40 -1.46
N PRO A 154 3.00 8.10 -2.03
CA PRO A 154 1.74 7.51 -2.53
C PRO A 154 1.83 6.46 -3.66
N TRP A 155 2.98 6.29 -4.30
CA TRP A 155 3.19 5.19 -5.26
C TRP A 155 3.58 3.87 -4.56
N GLN A 156 3.63 3.88 -3.22
CA GLN A 156 4.00 2.76 -2.36
C GLN A 156 2.96 2.52 -1.24
N VAL A 157 1.69 2.89 -1.45
CA VAL A 157 0.60 2.74 -0.46
C VAL A 157 0.38 1.26 -0.11
N GLN A 158 0.42 0.93 1.19
CA GLN A 158 -0.14 -0.32 1.70
C GLN A 158 -1.65 -0.14 1.94
N VAL A 159 -2.41 -1.20 1.65
CA VAL A 159 -3.86 -1.29 1.91
C VAL A 159 -4.11 -1.01 3.40
N GLY A 160 -4.52 0.22 3.74
CA GLY A 160 -4.67 0.66 5.13
C GLY A 160 -4.59 2.17 5.34
N GLU A 161 -4.08 2.93 4.36
CA GLU A 161 -4.05 4.40 4.39
C GLU A 161 -5.34 5.04 3.85
N PHE A 162 -6.48 4.38 4.03
CA PHE A 162 -7.79 4.94 3.71
C PHE A 162 -8.36 5.57 4.98
N VAL A 163 -8.85 6.81 4.88
CA VAL A 163 -9.76 7.36 5.89
C VAL A 163 -11.00 6.48 5.94
N SER A 164 -11.51 6.20 7.13
CA SER A 164 -12.77 5.48 7.26
C SER A 164 -13.90 6.27 6.59
N ALA A 165 -14.95 5.59 6.13
CA ALA A 165 -16.12 6.26 5.55
C ALA A 165 -16.72 7.32 6.52
N ALA A 166 -16.55 7.12 7.82
CA ALA A 166 -16.97 8.07 8.86
C ALA A 166 -16.11 9.34 8.90
N GLU A 167 -14.78 9.21 8.79
CA GLU A 167 -13.85 10.35 8.72
C GLU A 167 -14.01 11.12 7.40
N PHE A 168 -14.30 10.42 6.31
CA PHE A 168 -14.63 11.03 5.02
C PHE A 168 -15.96 11.80 5.09
N ALA A 169 -16.99 11.24 5.73
CA ALA A 169 -18.31 11.88 5.87
C ALA A 169 -18.31 13.10 6.81
N ALA A 170 -17.35 13.18 7.74
CA ALA A 170 -17.20 14.30 8.67
C ALA A 170 -16.47 15.51 8.06
N HIS A 171 -15.87 15.38 6.88
CA HIS A 171 -15.14 16.46 6.22
C HIS A 171 -16.10 17.33 5.37
N ASP A 172 -16.08 18.66 5.55
CA ASP A 172 -16.92 19.58 4.78
C ASP A 172 -16.36 19.76 3.35
N HIS A 173 -17.17 19.41 2.36
CA HIS A 173 -16.81 19.38 0.94
C HIS A 173 -17.29 20.63 0.17
N SER A 174 -17.53 21.74 0.88
CA SER A 174 -18.03 23.02 0.33
C SER A 174 -17.18 23.61 -0.81
N GLN A 175 -15.92 23.22 -0.94
CA GLN A 175 -15.00 23.64 -2.01
C GLN A 175 -15.11 22.84 -3.33
N TYR A 176 -15.90 21.76 -3.39
CA TYR A 176 -16.06 20.91 -4.58
C TYR A 176 -17.40 21.08 -5.31
N LEU A 177 -18.18 22.11 -4.97
CA LEU A 177 -19.58 22.27 -5.41
C LEU A 177 -19.76 22.67 -6.89
N GLU A 178 -18.70 22.89 -7.68
CA GLU A 178 -18.82 23.15 -9.13
C GLU A 178 -18.87 21.84 -9.96
N LYS A 179 -19.63 20.85 -9.49
CA LYS A 179 -19.65 19.46 -10.00
C LYS A 179 -20.50 19.25 -11.26
N THR A 180 -21.34 20.21 -11.62
CA THR A 180 -22.42 19.99 -12.60
C THR A 180 -21.91 19.89 -14.05
N ALA A 181 -20.80 20.54 -14.40
CA ALA A 181 -20.29 20.60 -15.77
C ALA A 181 -19.40 19.40 -16.17
N PHE A 182 -18.78 18.72 -15.20
CA PHE A 182 -17.82 17.64 -15.46
C PHE A 182 -18.48 16.27 -15.65
N ASN A 183 -19.62 16.04 -14.97
CA ASN A 183 -20.35 14.77 -15.04
C ASN A 183 -20.98 14.50 -16.42
N THR A 184 -21.32 15.55 -17.18
CA THR A 184 -21.93 15.44 -18.51
C THR A 184 -20.97 15.05 -19.63
N LEU A 185 -19.66 15.04 -19.37
CA LEU A 185 -18.62 14.82 -20.39
C LEU A 185 -17.91 13.47 -20.27
N LEU A 186 -18.28 12.63 -19.29
CA LEU A 186 -17.60 11.35 -19.08
C LEU A 186 -18.35 10.21 -19.79
N PRO A 187 -17.70 9.44 -20.68
CA PRO A 187 -18.32 8.38 -21.48
C PRO A 187 -18.49 7.05 -20.73
N PHE A 188 -18.56 7.06 -19.40
CA PHE A 188 -18.69 5.82 -18.63
C PHE A 188 -20.14 5.34 -18.64
N VAL A 189 -20.35 4.18 -19.27
CA VAL A 189 -21.60 3.42 -19.16
C VAL A 189 -21.68 2.87 -17.74
N THR A 190 -22.56 3.44 -16.93
CA THR A 190 -22.91 2.87 -15.62
C THR A 190 -23.73 1.61 -15.84
N GLN A 191 -23.12 0.44 -15.66
CA GLN A 191 -23.89 -0.77 -15.37
C GLN A 191 -24.39 -0.71 -13.92
N PRO A 192 -25.60 -1.20 -13.61
CA PRO A 192 -26.15 -1.11 -12.26
C PRO A 192 -25.33 -1.93 -11.27
N ASN A 193 -25.11 -1.35 -10.09
CA ASN A 193 -24.42 -1.93 -8.95
C ASN A 193 -25.07 -3.25 -8.52
N ILE A 194 -24.26 -4.27 -8.22
CA ILE A 194 -24.68 -5.50 -7.55
C ILE A 194 -24.82 -5.21 -6.05
N SER A 195 -26.04 -5.33 -5.53
CA SER A 195 -26.37 -5.17 -4.10
C SER A 195 -26.01 -6.46 -3.35
N LEU A 196 -24.99 -6.43 -2.50
CA LEU A 196 -24.64 -7.56 -1.64
C LEU A 196 -25.54 -7.55 -0.40
N PHE A 197 -26.45 -8.51 -0.29
CA PHE A 197 -27.38 -8.61 0.84
C PHE A 197 -26.94 -9.67 1.88
N ASN A 198 -27.56 -9.59 3.06
CA ASN A 198 -27.06 -10.05 4.36
C ASN A 198 -26.56 -11.51 4.44
N ARG A 199 -25.36 -11.68 5.00
CA ARG A 199 -24.80 -12.97 5.43
C ARG A 199 -25.19 -13.25 6.89
N HIS A 200 -25.85 -14.37 7.15
CA HIS A 200 -26.25 -14.79 8.49
C HIS A 200 -25.40 -15.97 8.98
N ASN A 201 -24.83 -15.85 10.19
CA ASN A 201 -24.12 -16.93 10.87
C ASN A 201 -24.91 -17.41 12.08
N ILE A 202 -25.48 -18.61 12.01
CA ILE A 202 -26.31 -19.20 13.06
C ILE A 202 -25.44 -20.13 13.90
N LYS A 203 -25.40 -19.91 15.22
CA LYS A 203 -24.47 -20.60 16.15
C LYS A 203 -25.12 -21.70 16.99
N ASP A 204 -26.39 -21.97 16.76
CA ASP A 204 -27.25 -22.91 17.49
C ASP A 204 -28.35 -23.45 16.55
N SER A 205 -29.21 -24.34 17.04
CA SER A 205 -30.33 -24.90 16.26
C SER A 205 -31.51 -23.92 16.11
N ASN A 206 -31.25 -22.60 16.12
CA ASN A 206 -32.31 -21.61 15.99
C ASN A 206 -32.93 -21.61 14.60
N GLU A 207 -34.19 -21.20 14.55
CA GLU A 207 -34.91 -20.98 13.31
C GLU A 207 -34.52 -19.64 12.70
N TYR A 208 -34.43 -19.60 11.39
CA TYR A 208 -34.25 -18.37 10.62
C TYR A 208 -35.46 -18.17 9.71
N ILE A 209 -35.99 -16.95 9.70
CA ILE A 209 -37.11 -16.58 8.84
C ILE A 209 -36.53 -15.87 7.61
N ALA A 210 -36.82 -16.39 6.42
CA ALA A 210 -36.37 -15.79 5.18
C ALA A 210 -36.88 -14.34 5.04
N PRO A 211 -36.09 -13.45 4.40
CA PRO A 211 -36.49 -12.05 4.25
C PRO A 211 -37.82 -11.90 3.51
N LEU A 212 -38.65 -10.97 3.99
CA LEU A 212 -39.88 -10.54 3.31
C LEU A 212 -39.65 -9.32 2.41
N LEU A 213 -38.61 -8.54 2.71
CA LEU A 213 -38.26 -7.28 2.06
C LEU A 213 -36.77 -7.29 1.68
N GLY A 214 -36.45 -6.53 0.65
CA GLY A 214 -35.10 -6.27 0.16
C GLY A 214 -34.42 -5.11 0.91
N LEU A 215 -33.67 -4.27 0.20
CA LEU A 215 -32.87 -3.18 0.81
C LEU A 215 -33.79 -2.08 1.26
N ASP A 216 -33.46 -1.46 2.39
CA ASP A 216 -34.19 -0.28 2.88
C ASP A 216 -35.72 -0.53 3.00
N ASP A 217 -36.10 -1.76 3.37
CA ASP A 217 -37.48 -2.23 3.48
C ASP A 217 -38.29 -2.18 2.17
N ALA A 218 -37.59 -2.16 1.01
CA ALA A 218 -38.21 -2.20 -0.31
C ALA A 218 -38.73 -3.61 -0.66
N GLU A 219 -39.61 -3.67 -1.66
CA GLU A 219 -40.10 -4.94 -2.22
C GLU A 219 -38.95 -5.76 -2.82
N LEU A 220 -38.96 -7.08 -2.59
CA LEU A 220 -37.92 -7.99 -3.08
C LEU A 220 -37.78 -7.89 -4.61
N GLN A 221 -36.55 -7.66 -5.05
CA GLN A 221 -36.19 -7.56 -6.46
C GLN A 221 -35.59 -8.88 -6.94
N ASN A 222 -35.72 -9.14 -8.24
CA ASN A 222 -35.11 -10.33 -8.84
C ASN A 222 -33.60 -10.36 -8.59
N ASN A 223 -33.08 -11.52 -8.20
CA ASN A 223 -31.70 -11.76 -7.78
C ASN A 223 -31.30 -11.14 -6.44
N ASP A 224 -32.24 -10.62 -5.64
CA ASP A 224 -31.97 -10.38 -4.22
C ASP A 224 -31.56 -11.71 -3.59
N TRP A 225 -30.62 -11.69 -2.65
CA TRP A 225 -30.10 -12.93 -2.10
C TRP A 225 -29.77 -12.81 -0.62
N PHE A 226 -29.83 -13.92 0.10
CA PHE A 226 -29.30 -14.01 1.45
C PHE A 226 -28.51 -15.30 1.60
N SER A 227 -27.59 -15.35 2.55
CA SER A 227 -26.84 -16.57 2.82
C SER A 227 -26.91 -16.95 4.29
N VAL A 228 -26.90 -18.26 4.53
CA VAL A 228 -26.90 -18.85 5.87
C VAL A 228 -25.72 -19.80 6.00
N ARG A 229 -24.95 -19.63 7.06
CA ARG A 229 -23.94 -20.57 7.50
C ARG A 229 -24.27 -21.07 8.90
N ALA A 230 -24.33 -22.39 9.07
CA ALA A 230 -24.47 -23.01 10.38
C ALA A 230 -23.08 -23.27 10.99
N SER A 231 -22.83 -22.74 12.19
CA SER A 231 -21.62 -23.03 12.96
C SER A 231 -21.79 -24.25 13.87
N TYR A 232 -23.02 -24.53 14.32
CA TYR A 232 -23.38 -25.65 15.18
C TYR A 232 -24.91 -25.92 15.07
N GLY A 233 -25.36 -27.16 15.23
CA GLY A 233 -26.79 -27.52 15.20
C GLY A 233 -27.37 -27.78 13.80
N GLN A 234 -28.70 -27.85 13.72
CA GLN A 234 -29.48 -28.06 12.49
C GLN A 234 -30.52 -26.95 12.31
N PRO A 235 -30.10 -25.72 11.96
CA PRO A 235 -31.03 -24.62 11.83
C PRO A 235 -32.04 -24.85 10.71
N VAL A 236 -33.27 -24.42 10.95
CA VAL A 236 -34.37 -24.51 10.00
C VAL A 236 -34.66 -23.12 9.44
N ILE A 237 -34.60 -23.01 8.11
CA ILE A 237 -34.92 -21.78 7.38
C ILE A 237 -36.39 -21.88 6.97
N LYS A 238 -37.24 -20.98 7.43
CA LYS A 238 -38.69 -20.96 7.15
C LYS A 238 -39.05 -19.79 6.25
N GLN A 239 -40.09 -19.96 5.45
CA GLN A 239 -40.72 -18.84 4.74
C GLN A 239 -41.26 -17.79 5.74
N ALA A 240 -41.30 -16.53 5.33
CA ALA A 240 -41.70 -15.42 6.20
C ALA A 240 -43.14 -15.52 6.72
N ASN A 241 -44.06 -15.95 5.86
CA ASN A 241 -45.47 -16.18 6.14
C ASN A 241 -46.04 -17.13 5.05
N THR A 242 -47.34 -17.42 5.08
CA THR A 242 -47.99 -18.36 4.15
C THR A 242 -48.00 -17.92 2.69
N ASP A 243 -47.91 -16.61 2.45
CA ASP A 243 -47.98 -16.00 1.12
C ASP A 243 -46.58 -15.58 0.62
N ALA A 244 -45.55 -15.76 1.46
CA ALA A 244 -44.17 -15.43 1.16
C ALA A 244 -43.52 -16.48 0.24
N ALA A 245 -42.37 -16.09 -0.31
CA ALA A 245 -41.60 -16.94 -1.20
C ALA A 245 -41.19 -18.26 -0.53
N LYS A 246 -41.42 -19.36 -1.25
CA LYS A 246 -41.00 -20.72 -0.88
C LYS A 246 -39.55 -20.98 -1.30
N PHE A 247 -38.99 -22.13 -0.98
CA PHE A 247 -37.63 -22.49 -1.37
C PHE A 247 -37.64 -23.51 -2.50
N LYS A 248 -36.93 -23.24 -3.58
CA LYS A 248 -36.80 -24.14 -4.73
C LYS A 248 -35.36 -24.65 -4.79
N ARG A 249 -35.19 -25.96 -4.76
CA ARG A 249 -33.87 -26.59 -4.85
C ARG A 249 -33.47 -26.73 -6.31
N LEU A 250 -32.30 -26.23 -6.69
CA LEU A 250 -31.84 -26.26 -8.08
C LEU A 250 -31.48 -27.67 -8.58
N ALA A 251 -31.13 -28.58 -7.67
CA ALA A 251 -30.71 -29.94 -8.02
C ALA A 251 -31.85 -30.81 -8.58
N ASP A 252 -33.07 -30.67 -8.05
CA ASP A 252 -34.22 -31.53 -8.38
C ASP A 252 -35.50 -30.74 -8.69
N GLY A 253 -35.49 -29.41 -8.53
CA GLY A 253 -36.65 -28.54 -8.75
C GLY A 253 -37.71 -28.63 -7.65
N ALA A 254 -37.46 -29.35 -6.55
CA ALA A 254 -38.42 -29.48 -5.46
C ALA A 254 -38.68 -28.13 -4.78
N ILE A 255 -39.94 -27.87 -4.43
CA ILE A 255 -40.37 -26.65 -3.74
C ILE A 255 -40.80 -27.01 -2.32
N ASP A 256 -40.08 -26.46 -1.35
CA ASP A 256 -40.28 -26.69 0.08
C ASP A 256 -40.70 -25.39 0.79
N THR A 257 -41.48 -25.49 1.87
CA THR A 257 -41.84 -24.32 2.71
C THR A 257 -40.77 -24.00 3.75
N GLN A 258 -39.80 -24.88 3.92
CA GLN A 258 -38.66 -24.72 4.82
C GLN A 258 -37.45 -25.52 4.33
N VAL A 259 -36.26 -25.10 4.75
CA VAL A 259 -35.00 -25.82 4.45
C VAL A 259 -34.19 -26.03 5.73
N THR A 260 -33.97 -27.29 6.08
CA THR A 260 -33.09 -27.65 7.20
C THR A 260 -31.64 -27.70 6.73
N ILE A 261 -30.71 -27.09 7.45
CA ILE A 261 -29.27 -27.29 7.27
C ILE A 261 -28.89 -28.56 8.04
N VAL A 262 -28.20 -29.50 7.38
CA VAL A 262 -27.81 -30.78 8.00
C VAL A 262 -26.73 -30.53 9.07
N ALA A 263 -26.72 -31.34 10.13
CA ALA A 263 -25.67 -31.30 11.13
C ALA A 263 -24.32 -31.55 10.45
N ASP A 264 -23.31 -30.75 10.78
CA ASP A 264 -21.95 -30.77 10.21
C ASP A 264 -21.78 -30.16 8.81
N ASP A 265 -22.84 -29.63 8.17
CA ASP A 265 -22.68 -28.83 6.95
C ASP A 265 -22.08 -27.45 7.29
N LYS A 266 -20.76 -27.32 7.07
CA LYS A 266 -20.00 -26.08 7.32
C LYS A 266 -20.04 -25.11 6.15
N ASN A 267 -20.69 -25.48 5.04
CA ASN A 267 -20.77 -24.66 3.84
C ASN A 267 -21.74 -23.50 4.06
N GLU A 268 -21.50 -22.42 3.31
CA GLU A 268 -22.44 -21.31 3.22
C GLU A 268 -23.48 -21.64 2.15
N ARG A 269 -24.76 -21.66 2.54
CA ARG A 269 -25.87 -21.87 1.60
C ARG A 269 -26.41 -20.52 1.18
N VAL A 270 -26.46 -20.28 -0.13
CA VAL A 270 -26.92 -19.02 -0.73
C VAL A 270 -28.31 -19.26 -1.30
N PHE A 271 -29.20 -18.31 -1.04
CA PHE A 271 -30.58 -18.28 -1.52
C PHE A 271 -30.75 -17.06 -2.40
N VAL A 272 -31.20 -17.25 -3.64
CA VAL A 272 -31.39 -16.18 -4.61
C VAL A 272 -32.87 -16.08 -4.97
N TYR A 273 -33.45 -14.90 -4.84
CA TYR A 273 -34.86 -14.64 -5.10
C TYR A 273 -35.12 -14.58 -6.60
N ASN A 274 -36.07 -15.40 -7.03
CA ASN A 274 -36.63 -15.36 -8.37
C ASN A 274 -38.02 -14.74 -8.30
N VAL A 275 -38.18 -13.53 -8.81
CA VAL A 275 -39.45 -12.79 -8.79
C VAL A 275 -40.53 -13.43 -9.67
N THR A 276 -40.11 -14.14 -10.72
CA THR A 276 -41.03 -14.75 -11.70
C THR A 276 -41.80 -15.89 -11.06
N ASP A 277 -41.08 -16.73 -10.32
CA ASP A 277 -41.62 -17.92 -9.67
C ASP A 277 -42.02 -17.64 -8.20
N ASN A 278 -41.68 -16.47 -7.67
CA ASN A 278 -41.80 -16.09 -6.25
C ASN A 278 -41.18 -17.14 -5.31
N VAL A 279 -39.91 -17.49 -5.56
CA VAL A 279 -39.17 -18.50 -4.79
C VAL A 279 -37.74 -18.07 -4.50
N TRP A 280 -37.20 -18.58 -3.41
CA TRP A 280 -35.77 -18.57 -3.09
C TRP A 280 -35.11 -19.82 -3.66
N GLU A 281 -34.29 -19.66 -4.69
CA GLU A 281 -33.53 -20.73 -5.33
C GLU A 281 -32.22 -20.99 -4.59
N PHE A 282 -31.89 -22.27 -4.36
CA PHE A 282 -30.68 -22.70 -3.64
C PHE A 282 -30.13 -24.06 -4.10
#